data_AF-A0A919IGB6-F1
#
_entry.id   AF-A0A919IGB6-F1
#
_cell.length_a   1.000
_cell.length_b   1.000
_cell.length_c   1.000
_cell.angle_alpha   90.00
_cell.angle_beta   90.00
_cell.angle_gamma   90.00
#
_symmetry.space_group_name_H-M   'P 1'
#
loop_
_entity.id
_entity.type
_entity.pdbx_description
1 polymer ?
#
loop_
_entity_poly.entity_id
_entity_poly.type
_entity_poly.pdbx_seq_one_letter_code
_entity_poly.pdbx_strand_id
1 'polypeptide(L)'
;MEMRFARAEDGVTIGYQVFGRGPVLVWMPSLSNIAAQWRIPALRAAYEALARNLTIVLYDGRGMGASDRRIDLGDLGVDAHLRDLRAVLDDAGIGSASLLGYYHATATAIAFAAREPSRAERLVLFGGAARMREAMRPAQTQALLSLVQQDWGLFADAAATAWLGWDAATSGRWTAEAFRTATSAAVATAWFSAAEEIDVTGEMSRVRAPSLVLHRQGEQQIPVEVFRRLADGLPGGRLVELPGSTPTLFMEDADRDIRLVTDFVTSGRLPDAGSASWSGELGPDAGPASRTGERLPDADQAFHSGERLADAGSASRTGGRSPGAGMGARTGVPRDGLTARESDVLALVSAGDSNTEIARQLGIAVHTVERHLSNLYRKIGARGRADAVAYAMRRMTENRQSG
;
A
#
# COMPACT_ATOMS: atom_id res chain seq x y z
N MET A 1 -16.23 10.15 -3.10
CA MET A 1 -15.80 11.51 -3.50
C MET A 1 -15.78 11.57 -5.02
N GLU A 2 -16.13 12.71 -5.61
CA GLU A 2 -16.22 12.87 -7.07
C GLU A 2 -14.83 12.96 -7.70
N MET A 3 -14.60 12.23 -8.79
CA MET A 3 -13.39 12.31 -9.60
C MET A 3 -13.51 13.48 -10.59
N ARG A 4 -12.48 14.30 -10.66
CA ARG A 4 -12.32 15.42 -11.62
C ARG A 4 -11.18 15.12 -12.58
N PHE A 5 -11.10 15.87 -13.67
CA PHE A 5 -10.13 15.63 -14.73
C PHE A 5 -9.52 16.94 -15.21
N ALA A 6 -8.20 17.05 -15.08
CA ALA A 6 -7.42 18.17 -15.59
C ALA A 6 -6.71 17.76 -16.88
N ARG A 7 -6.63 18.65 -17.87
CA ARG A 7 -5.92 18.37 -19.12
C ARG A 7 -4.56 19.07 -19.13
N ALA A 8 -3.48 18.29 -19.21
CA ALA A 8 -2.12 18.79 -19.32
C ALA A 8 -1.85 19.37 -20.73
N GLU A 9 -0.79 20.19 -20.82
CA GLU A 9 -0.39 20.90 -22.05
C GLU A 9 -0.10 19.95 -23.23
N ASP A 10 0.41 18.76 -22.94
CA ASP A 10 0.69 17.69 -23.91
C ASP A 10 -0.56 16.86 -24.27
N GLY A 11 -1.73 17.23 -23.74
CA GLY A 11 -3.01 16.64 -24.03
C GLY A 11 -3.39 15.47 -23.14
N VAL A 12 -2.51 15.01 -22.24
CA VAL A 12 -2.79 13.94 -21.27
C VAL A 12 -3.81 14.42 -20.24
N THR A 13 -4.83 13.60 -19.98
CA THR A 13 -5.85 13.87 -18.96
C THR A 13 -5.49 13.22 -17.64
N ILE A 14 -5.50 14.00 -16.57
CA ILE A 14 -5.13 13.60 -15.20
C ILE A 14 -6.37 13.57 -14.31
N GLY A 15 -6.71 12.38 -13.81
CA GLY A 15 -7.79 12.17 -12.85
C GLY A 15 -7.37 12.57 -11.44
N TYR A 16 -8.17 13.38 -10.76
CA TYR A 16 -7.86 13.88 -9.43
C TYR A 16 -9.10 14.07 -8.53
N GLN A 17 -8.87 14.18 -7.23
CA GLN A 17 -9.89 14.46 -6.21
C GLN A 17 -9.41 15.59 -5.30
N VAL A 18 -10.35 16.43 -4.88
CA VAL A 18 -10.11 17.51 -3.90
C VAL A 18 -11.16 17.40 -2.80
N PHE A 19 -10.72 17.36 -1.54
CA PHE A 19 -11.61 17.23 -0.40
C PHE A 19 -10.96 17.76 0.89
N GLY A 20 -11.78 18.00 1.91
CA GLY A 20 -11.33 18.58 3.18
C GLY A 20 -11.41 20.11 3.19
N ARG A 21 -10.69 20.74 4.12
CA ARG A 21 -10.72 22.19 4.36
C ARG A 21 -9.42 22.65 5.03
N GLY A 22 -8.98 23.87 4.71
CA GLY A 22 -7.75 24.46 5.27
C GLY A 22 -6.63 24.53 4.23
N PRO A 23 -5.36 24.68 4.66
CA PRO A 23 -4.21 24.73 3.77
C PRO A 23 -4.15 23.53 2.83
N VAL A 24 -3.72 23.76 1.58
CA VAL A 24 -3.69 22.72 0.56
C VAL A 24 -2.47 21.83 0.74
N LEU A 25 -2.70 20.52 0.76
CA LEU A 25 -1.68 19.48 0.68
C LEU A 25 -1.94 18.60 -0.54
N VAL A 26 -1.02 18.63 -1.50
CA VAL A 26 -1.02 17.67 -2.61
C VAL A 26 -0.28 16.42 -2.14
N TRP A 27 -1.01 15.31 -2.03
CA TRP A 27 -0.39 14.00 -1.87
C TRP A 27 0.04 13.52 -3.25
N MET A 28 1.33 13.63 -3.54
CA MET A 28 1.82 13.35 -4.87
C MET A 28 1.72 11.84 -5.18
N PRO A 29 1.32 11.47 -6.42
CA PRO A 29 1.08 10.09 -6.79
C PRO A 29 2.35 9.26 -6.68
N SER A 30 2.13 7.96 -6.49
CA SER A 30 3.12 6.98 -6.90
C SER A 30 2.57 6.02 -7.96
N LEU A 31 2.74 4.70 -7.79
CA LEU A 31 1.88 3.72 -8.49
C LEU A 31 0.46 3.87 -7.94
N SER A 32 -0.30 4.81 -8.52
CA SER A 32 -1.55 5.29 -7.95
C SER A 32 -2.78 4.69 -8.63
N ASN A 33 -3.78 4.38 -7.82
CA ASN A 33 -5.17 4.24 -8.23
C ASN A 33 -6.01 4.72 -7.06
N ILE A 34 -6.46 5.97 -7.12
CA ILE A 34 -7.20 6.60 -6.02
C ILE A 34 -8.42 5.76 -5.61
N ALA A 35 -9.18 5.25 -6.58
CA ALA A 35 -10.37 4.44 -6.31
C ALA A 35 -10.03 3.15 -5.53
N ALA A 36 -8.93 2.49 -5.86
CA ALA A 36 -8.46 1.33 -5.13
C ALA A 36 -7.85 1.69 -3.77
N GLN A 37 -7.12 2.80 -3.66
CA GLN A 37 -6.52 3.30 -2.42
C GLN A 37 -7.57 3.62 -1.35
N TRP A 38 -8.72 4.17 -1.73
CA TRP A 38 -9.85 4.38 -0.81
C TRP A 38 -10.40 3.08 -0.19
N ARG A 39 -10.09 1.91 -0.74
CA ARG A 39 -10.49 0.60 -0.19
C ARG A 39 -9.51 0.11 0.87
N ILE A 40 -8.31 0.71 0.97
CA ILE A 40 -7.32 0.39 1.99
C ILE A 40 -7.70 1.13 3.27
N PRO A 41 -8.11 0.44 4.35
CA PRO A 41 -8.67 1.09 5.54
C PRO A 41 -7.75 2.13 6.17
N ALA A 42 -6.46 1.83 6.24
CA ALA A 42 -5.46 2.73 6.84
C ALA A 42 -5.23 4.01 6.01
N LEU A 43 -5.23 3.92 4.66
CA LEU A 43 -5.16 5.11 3.81
C LEU A 43 -6.45 5.93 3.87
N ARG A 44 -7.63 5.28 3.85
CA ARG A 44 -8.91 5.96 4.05
C ARG A 44 -8.92 6.74 5.35
N ALA A 45 -8.53 6.11 6.45
CA ALA A 45 -8.46 6.77 7.75
C ALA A 45 -7.49 7.96 7.75
N ALA A 46 -6.33 7.84 7.08
CA ALA A 46 -5.37 8.92 6.94
C ALA A 46 -5.93 10.09 6.11
N TYR A 47 -6.58 9.82 4.97
CA TYR A 47 -7.23 10.83 4.14
C TYR A 47 -8.29 11.58 4.92
N GLU A 48 -9.19 10.86 5.59
CA GLU A 48 -10.26 11.45 6.40
C GLU A 48 -9.72 12.26 7.57
N ALA A 49 -8.65 11.78 8.22
CA ALA A 49 -8.05 12.46 9.36
C ALA A 49 -7.33 13.76 8.98
N LEU A 50 -6.52 13.73 7.92
CA LEU A 50 -5.85 14.92 7.38
C LEU A 50 -6.87 15.94 6.86
N ALA A 51 -7.91 15.48 6.16
CA ALA A 51 -8.96 16.33 5.59
C ALA A 51 -9.77 17.14 6.61
N ARG A 52 -9.68 16.82 7.91
CA ARG A 52 -10.30 17.62 8.97
C ARG A 52 -9.69 19.02 9.08
N ASN A 53 -8.40 19.15 8.79
CA ASN A 53 -7.60 20.37 8.97
C ASN A 53 -6.89 20.85 7.69
N LEU A 54 -6.81 20.00 6.67
CA LEU A 54 -6.17 20.28 5.39
C LEU A 54 -7.16 20.09 4.23
N THR A 55 -6.91 20.81 3.13
CA THR A 55 -7.50 20.47 1.82
C THR A 55 -6.56 19.49 1.13
N ILE A 56 -7.01 18.26 0.91
CA ILE A 56 -6.23 17.20 0.29
C ILE A 56 -6.51 17.16 -1.21
N VAL A 57 -5.43 17.17 -1.99
CA VAL A 57 -5.47 16.90 -3.43
C VAL A 57 -4.78 15.56 -3.66
N LEU A 58 -5.55 14.59 -4.17
CA LEU A 58 -5.02 13.32 -4.69
C LEU A 58 -5.13 13.38 -6.21
N TYR A 59 -4.13 12.92 -6.95
CA TYR A 59 -4.28 12.68 -8.38
C TYR A 59 -3.62 11.35 -8.78
N ASP A 60 -4.14 10.72 -9.82
CA ASP A 60 -3.51 9.56 -10.42
C ASP A 60 -2.44 10.03 -11.41
N GLY A 61 -1.21 9.49 -11.31
CA GLY A 61 -0.16 9.85 -12.26
C GLY A 61 -0.53 9.52 -13.71
N ARG A 62 0.10 10.17 -14.70
CA ARG A 62 -0.06 9.79 -16.11
C ARG A 62 0.18 8.29 -16.31
N GLY A 63 -0.69 7.62 -17.06
CA GLY A 63 -0.63 6.16 -17.24
C GLY A 63 -1.18 5.34 -16.07
N MET A 64 -1.64 5.99 -15.00
CA MET A 64 -2.05 5.36 -13.74
C MET A 64 -3.55 5.59 -13.44
N GLY A 65 -4.14 4.69 -12.65
CA GLY A 65 -5.52 4.81 -12.13
C GLY A 65 -6.57 5.31 -13.13
N ALA A 66 -7.22 6.43 -12.80
CA ALA A 66 -8.25 7.08 -13.61
C ALA A 66 -7.71 8.06 -14.67
N SER A 67 -6.41 8.36 -14.67
CA SER A 67 -5.76 9.19 -15.68
C SER A 67 -5.61 8.45 -17.01
N ASP A 68 -5.29 9.19 -18.07
CA ASP A 68 -5.10 8.61 -19.39
C ASP A 68 -4.05 7.48 -19.36
N ARG A 69 -4.44 6.32 -19.90
CA ARG A 69 -3.62 5.10 -19.88
C ARG A 69 -2.79 4.91 -21.14
N ARG A 70 -3.16 5.62 -22.21
CA ARG A 70 -2.43 5.66 -23.49
C ARG A 70 -1.64 6.95 -23.54
N ILE A 71 -0.35 6.84 -23.21
CA ILE A 71 0.57 7.96 -23.09
C ILE A 71 1.86 7.66 -23.86
N ASP A 72 2.66 8.68 -24.11
CA ASP A 72 4.01 8.50 -24.64
C ASP A 72 4.93 7.96 -23.54
N LEU A 73 5.40 6.71 -23.71
CA LEU A 73 6.29 6.06 -22.76
C LEU A 73 7.72 6.65 -22.77
N GLY A 74 8.07 7.43 -23.80
CA GLY A 74 9.32 8.19 -23.84
C GLY A 74 9.31 9.47 -23.00
N ASP A 75 8.13 9.91 -22.54
CA ASP A 75 7.93 11.18 -21.84
C ASP A 75 7.35 10.95 -20.43
N LEU A 76 8.17 10.31 -19.59
CA LEU A 76 7.86 9.95 -18.19
C LEU A 76 8.87 10.56 -17.20
N GLY A 77 9.67 11.53 -17.64
CA GLY A 77 10.64 12.20 -16.78
C GLY A 77 10.02 13.23 -15.84
N VAL A 78 10.87 13.95 -15.11
CA VAL A 78 10.40 14.99 -14.16
C VAL A 78 9.52 16.05 -14.82
N ASP A 79 9.83 16.47 -16.04
CA ASP A 79 9.08 17.51 -16.75
C ASP A 79 7.65 17.11 -17.08
N ALA A 80 7.43 15.83 -17.41
CA ALA A 80 6.12 15.24 -17.61
C ALA A 80 5.29 15.31 -16.34
N HIS A 81 5.87 14.94 -15.20
CA HIS A 81 5.18 15.00 -13.91
C HIS A 81 4.93 16.44 -13.43
N LEU A 82 5.78 17.40 -13.80
CA LEU A 82 5.52 18.82 -13.52
C LEU A 82 4.35 19.36 -14.37
N ARG A 83 4.22 18.96 -15.64
CA ARG A 83 3.05 19.28 -16.47
C ARG A 83 1.76 18.76 -15.84
N ASP A 84 1.77 17.51 -15.34
CA ASP A 84 0.62 16.91 -14.67
C ASP A 84 0.22 17.69 -13.41
N LEU A 85 1.19 17.99 -12.54
CA LEU A 85 0.95 18.72 -11.31
C LEU A 85 0.38 20.13 -11.59
N ARG A 86 0.93 20.86 -12.56
CA ARG A 86 0.41 22.17 -12.97
C ARG A 86 -1.04 22.06 -13.43
N ALA A 87 -1.33 21.11 -14.32
CA ALA A 87 -2.66 20.90 -14.84
C ALA A 87 -3.68 20.69 -13.71
N VAL A 88 -3.36 19.83 -12.75
CA VAL A 88 -4.22 19.56 -11.58
C VAL A 88 -4.41 20.81 -10.73
N LEU A 89 -3.34 21.54 -10.41
CA LEU A 89 -3.44 22.74 -9.59
C LEU A 89 -4.23 23.84 -10.30
N ASP A 90 -4.02 24.04 -11.59
CA ASP A 90 -4.64 25.10 -12.38
C ASP A 90 -6.14 24.82 -12.59
N ASP A 91 -6.50 23.58 -12.94
CA ASP A 91 -7.91 23.16 -13.08
C ASP A 91 -8.67 23.24 -11.75
N ALA A 92 -8.00 22.93 -10.63
CA ALA A 92 -8.57 23.05 -9.29
C ALA A 92 -8.62 24.51 -8.77
N GLY A 93 -8.04 25.48 -9.49
CA GLY A 93 -7.97 26.88 -9.05
C GLY A 93 -7.03 27.13 -7.86
N ILE A 94 -6.00 26.30 -7.71
CA ILE A 94 -5.07 26.31 -6.57
C ILE A 94 -3.79 27.08 -6.97
N GLY A 95 -3.60 28.27 -6.42
CA GLY A 95 -2.42 29.10 -6.69
C GLY A 95 -1.13 28.53 -6.10
N SER A 96 -1.18 28.00 -4.88
CA SER A 96 -0.05 27.41 -4.16
C SER A 96 -0.50 26.25 -3.28
N ALA A 97 0.42 25.31 -3.01
CA ALA A 97 0.16 24.17 -2.15
C ALA A 97 1.41 23.68 -1.42
N SER A 98 1.20 22.99 -0.29
CA SER A 98 2.22 22.11 0.29
C SER A 98 2.25 20.79 -0.46
N LEU A 99 3.43 20.18 -0.62
CA LEU A 99 3.59 18.92 -1.35
C LEU A 99 4.08 17.82 -0.41
N LEU A 100 3.36 16.71 -0.37
CA LEU A 100 3.82 15.45 0.21
C LEU A 100 4.43 14.59 -0.90
N GLY A 101 5.75 14.68 -1.04
CA GLY A 101 6.54 13.89 -1.98
C GLY A 101 6.87 12.53 -1.37
N TYR A 102 6.33 11.47 -1.96
CA TYR A 102 6.52 10.10 -1.53
C TYR A 102 7.32 9.29 -2.54
N TYR A 103 8.36 8.59 -2.10
CA TYR A 103 9.24 7.78 -2.96
C TYR A 103 9.74 8.60 -4.16
N HIS A 104 9.43 8.20 -5.39
CA HIS A 104 9.84 8.92 -6.60
C HIS A 104 9.32 10.36 -6.68
N ALA A 105 8.14 10.63 -6.10
CA ALA A 105 7.56 11.96 -6.15
C ALA A 105 8.36 12.96 -5.30
N THR A 106 9.29 12.48 -4.47
CA THR A 106 10.29 13.32 -3.79
C THR A 106 11.05 14.19 -4.79
N ALA A 107 11.57 13.61 -5.88
CA ALA A 107 12.33 14.37 -6.87
C ALA A 107 11.43 15.37 -7.61
N THR A 108 10.20 14.97 -7.98
CA THR A 108 9.22 15.86 -8.61
C THR A 108 8.83 17.04 -7.69
N ALA A 109 8.62 16.78 -6.40
CA ALA A 109 8.29 17.82 -5.42
C ALA A 109 9.42 18.85 -5.27
N ILE A 110 10.68 18.38 -5.22
CA ILE A 110 11.87 19.24 -5.18
C ILE A 110 11.97 20.09 -6.45
N ALA A 111 11.82 19.47 -7.63
CA ALA A 111 11.87 20.19 -8.90
C ALA A 111 10.77 21.24 -9.00
N PHE A 112 9.53 20.92 -8.58
CA PHE A 112 8.43 21.88 -8.57
C PHE A 112 8.75 23.06 -7.65
N ALA A 113 9.20 22.82 -6.42
CA ALA A 113 9.53 23.89 -5.48
C ALA A 113 10.74 24.73 -5.90
N ALA A 114 11.69 24.15 -6.63
CA ALA A 114 12.85 24.86 -7.17
C ALA A 114 12.50 25.73 -8.39
N ARG A 115 11.61 25.24 -9.26
CA ARG A 115 11.25 25.89 -10.54
C ARG A 115 10.07 26.85 -10.41
N GLU A 116 9.18 26.60 -9.47
CA GLU A 116 7.97 27.38 -9.21
C GLU A 116 7.86 27.76 -7.71
N PRO A 117 8.83 28.50 -7.16
CA PRO A 117 8.92 28.76 -5.73
C PRO A 117 7.72 29.53 -5.15
N SER A 118 6.98 30.30 -5.96
CA SER A 118 5.77 30.99 -5.52
C SER A 118 4.55 30.06 -5.39
N ARG A 119 4.61 28.85 -5.94
CA ARG A 119 3.51 27.87 -5.92
C ARG A 119 3.75 26.73 -4.92
N ALA A 120 4.96 26.59 -4.40
CA ALA A 120 5.30 25.59 -3.39
C ALA A 120 5.38 26.23 -2.00
N GLU A 121 4.44 25.90 -1.11
CA GLU A 121 4.40 26.46 0.23
C GLU A 121 5.36 25.75 1.19
N ARG A 122 5.32 24.41 1.18
CA ARG A 122 6.14 23.53 2.05
C ARG A 122 6.35 22.18 1.39
N LEU A 123 7.43 21.50 1.73
CA LEU A 123 7.71 20.13 1.29
C LEU A 123 7.71 19.17 2.49
N VAL A 124 6.96 18.08 2.39
CA VAL A 124 7.10 16.91 3.24
C VAL A 124 7.61 15.78 2.37
N LEU A 125 8.79 15.25 2.66
CA LEU A 125 9.49 14.28 1.81
C LEU A 125 9.72 13.00 2.59
N PHE A 126 9.34 11.85 2.02
CA PHE A 126 9.53 10.55 2.64
C PHE A 126 9.80 9.45 1.61
N GLY A 127 10.66 8.50 1.97
CA GLY A 127 10.95 7.29 1.18
C GLY A 127 11.68 7.52 -0.14
N GLY A 128 12.18 8.72 -0.44
CA GLY A 128 12.81 9.03 -1.73
C GLY A 128 14.11 9.81 -1.64
N ALA A 129 14.63 10.21 -2.81
CA ALA A 129 15.89 10.92 -2.95
C ALA A 129 15.80 12.03 -4.01
N ALA A 130 16.71 13.00 -3.95
CA ALA A 130 16.87 13.98 -5.05
C ALA A 130 17.47 13.33 -6.31
N ARG A 131 18.26 12.27 -6.12
CA ARG A 131 18.83 11.44 -7.18
C ARG A 131 18.27 10.04 -7.05
N MET A 132 17.33 9.69 -7.91
CA MET A 132 16.47 8.52 -7.70
C MET A 132 17.21 7.18 -7.76
N ARG A 133 18.30 7.09 -8.54
CA ARG A 133 19.15 5.90 -8.52
C ARG A 133 19.66 5.50 -7.12
N GLU A 134 19.81 6.44 -6.18
CA GLU A 134 20.22 6.14 -4.79
C GLU A 134 19.12 5.38 -4.00
N ALA A 135 17.85 5.62 -4.32
CA ALA A 135 16.70 4.93 -3.72
C ALA A 135 16.31 3.65 -4.48
N MET A 136 16.69 3.54 -5.76
CA MET A 136 16.24 2.46 -6.65
C MET A 136 17.26 1.34 -6.87
N ARG A 137 18.56 1.59 -6.69
CA ARG A 137 19.63 0.58 -6.87
C ARG A 137 19.89 -0.40 -5.72
N PRO A 138 19.43 -0.20 -4.47
CA PRO A 138 19.57 -1.24 -3.45
C PRO A 138 19.05 -2.60 -3.93
N ALA A 139 19.74 -3.68 -3.55
CA ALA A 139 19.51 -5.02 -4.11
C ALA A 139 18.07 -5.52 -3.88
N GLN A 140 17.48 -5.21 -2.73
CA GLN A 140 16.09 -5.54 -2.39
C GLN A 140 15.11 -4.85 -3.35
N THR A 141 15.33 -3.56 -3.62
CA THR A 141 14.51 -2.80 -4.57
C THR A 141 14.65 -3.36 -5.98
N GLN A 142 15.88 -3.65 -6.43
CA GLN A 142 16.13 -4.24 -7.75
C GLN A 142 15.48 -5.62 -7.92
N ALA A 143 15.55 -6.46 -6.88
CA ALA A 143 14.87 -7.76 -6.88
C ALA A 143 13.36 -7.60 -7.07
N LEU A 144 12.75 -6.66 -6.34
CA LEU A 144 11.32 -6.37 -6.47
C LEU A 144 10.97 -5.84 -7.86
N LEU A 145 11.70 -4.84 -8.37
CA LEU A 145 11.46 -4.25 -9.69
C LEU A 145 11.64 -5.25 -10.84
N SER A 146 12.52 -6.24 -10.69
CA SER A 146 12.69 -7.31 -11.69
C SER A 146 11.42 -8.12 -11.94
N LEU A 147 10.51 -8.17 -10.95
CA LEU A 147 9.23 -8.88 -11.07
C LEU A 147 8.26 -8.16 -12.00
N VAL A 148 8.37 -6.84 -12.19
CA VAL A 148 7.46 -6.07 -13.07
C VAL A 148 7.42 -6.65 -14.48
N GLN A 149 8.59 -7.05 -14.99
CA GLN A 149 8.76 -7.65 -16.31
C GLN A 149 8.41 -9.14 -16.36
N GLN A 150 8.55 -9.85 -15.24
CA GLN A 150 8.37 -11.29 -15.17
C GLN A 150 6.91 -11.67 -14.92
N ASP A 151 6.30 -11.04 -13.92
CA ASP A 151 4.92 -11.28 -13.49
C ASP A 151 4.41 -10.06 -12.69
N TRP A 152 3.49 -9.32 -13.29
CA TRP A 152 2.90 -8.12 -12.68
C TRP A 152 2.08 -8.43 -11.41
N GLY A 153 1.42 -9.59 -11.37
CA GLY A 153 0.67 -10.02 -10.19
C GLY A 153 1.59 -10.31 -9.02
N LEU A 154 2.68 -11.04 -9.28
CA LEU A 154 3.71 -11.34 -8.30
C LEU A 154 4.42 -10.08 -7.81
N PHE A 155 4.73 -9.13 -8.72
CA PHE A 155 5.23 -7.82 -8.33
C PHE A 155 4.26 -7.13 -7.37
N ALA A 156 2.98 -7.06 -7.70
CA ALA A 156 1.98 -6.37 -6.88
C ALA A 156 1.83 -7.00 -5.48
N ASP A 157 1.85 -8.32 -5.38
CA ASP A 157 1.80 -9.04 -4.09
C ASP A 157 3.09 -8.83 -3.28
N ALA A 158 4.26 -8.91 -3.93
CA ALA A 158 5.54 -8.69 -3.30
C ALA A 158 5.72 -7.24 -2.84
N ALA A 159 5.31 -6.26 -3.65
CA ALA A 159 5.37 -4.84 -3.35
C ALA A 159 4.41 -4.47 -2.22
N ALA A 160 3.20 -5.02 -2.22
CA ALA A 160 2.26 -4.86 -1.11
C ALA A 160 2.86 -5.33 0.22
N THR A 161 3.54 -6.47 0.19
CA THR A 161 4.19 -7.05 1.36
C THR A 161 5.40 -6.23 1.81
N ALA A 162 6.27 -5.86 0.86
CA ALA A 162 7.53 -5.17 1.14
C ALA A 162 7.31 -3.73 1.61
N TRP A 163 6.35 -3.02 1.02
CA TRP A 163 6.22 -1.57 1.24
C TRP A 163 5.18 -1.16 2.28
N LEU A 164 4.12 -1.95 2.48
CA LEU A 164 3.07 -1.59 3.45
C LEU A 164 3.05 -2.48 4.70
N GLY A 165 3.89 -3.52 4.76
CA GLY A 165 3.92 -4.44 5.90
C GLY A 165 2.67 -5.33 6.02
N TRP A 166 2.72 -6.33 6.89
CA TRP A 166 1.63 -7.29 7.08
C TRP A 166 0.50 -6.74 7.96
N ASP A 167 -0.74 -6.78 7.45
CA ASP A 167 -1.89 -7.32 8.19
C ASP A 167 -2.39 -8.54 7.40
N ALA A 168 -2.45 -9.69 8.07
CA ALA A 168 -2.95 -10.94 7.50
C ALA A 168 -4.46 -11.07 7.73
N ALA A 169 -5.29 -10.22 7.09
CA ALA A 169 -6.65 -10.63 6.70
C ALA A 169 -7.29 -9.74 5.64
N THR A 170 -6.94 -8.45 5.51
CA THR A 170 -7.72 -7.58 4.60
C THR A 170 -6.92 -6.48 3.93
N SER A 171 -6.04 -5.77 4.65
CA SER A 171 -5.34 -4.61 4.06
C SER A 171 -4.33 -5.00 2.99
N GLY A 172 -3.60 -6.11 3.16
CA GLY A 172 -2.65 -6.59 2.16
C GLY A 172 -3.30 -6.94 0.80
N ARG A 173 -4.53 -7.50 0.81
CA ARG A 173 -5.27 -7.80 -0.44
C ARG A 173 -5.66 -6.52 -1.16
N TRP A 174 -6.15 -5.52 -0.43
CA TRP A 174 -6.52 -4.23 -1.02
C TRP A 174 -5.30 -3.47 -1.54
N THR A 175 -4.17 -3.56 -0.85
CA THR A 175 -2.90 -2.99 -1.31
C THR A 175 -2.41 -3.63 -2.60
N ALA A 176 -2.35 -4.96 -2.63
CA ALA A 176 -1.93 -5.67 -3.82
C ALA A 176 -2.89 -5.40 -5.00
N GLU A 177 -4.19 -5.29 -4.73
CA GLU A 177 -5.17 -4.89 -5.73
C GLU A 177 -4.97 -3.45 -6.21
N ALA A 178 -4.64 -2.52 -5.31
CA ALA A 178 -4.33 -1.14 -5.67
C ALA A 178 -3.12 -1.09 -6.60
N PHE A 179 -2.04 -1.85 -6.34
CA PHE A 179 -0.92 -1.95 -7.26
C PHE A 179 -1.27 -2.65 -8.57
N ARG A 180 -1.99 -3.79 -8.55
CA ARG A 180 -2.42 -4.50 -9.76
C ARG A 180 -3.21 -3.62 -10.71
N THR A 181 -4.14 -2.83 -10.15
CA THR A 181 -5.03 -1.94 -10.89
C THR A 181 -4.43 -0.54 -11.08
N ALA A 182 -3.27 -0.25 -10.47
CA ALA A 182 -2.58 1.01 -10.64
C ALA A 182 -2.19 1.23 -12.07
N THR A 183 -1.67 0.20 -12.78
CA THR A 183 -1.24 0.28 -14.19
C THR A 183 -0.96 -1.06 -14.84
N SER A 184 -0.47 -1.03 -16.08
CA SER A 184 0.04 -2.18 -16.81
C SER A 184 1.54 -2.37 -16.59
N ALA A 185 2.04 -3.60 -16.75
CA ALA A 185 3.47 -3.92 -16.67
C ALA A 185 4.33 -3.07 -17.63
N ALA A 186 3.84 -2.83 -18.84
CA ALA A 186 4.55 -2.02 -19.85
C ALA A 186 4.75 -0.57 -19.38
N VAL A 187 3.69 0.06 -18.88
CA VAL A 187 3.75 1.42 -18.33
C VAL A 187 4.61 1.44 -17.07
N ALA A 188 4.42 0.52 -16.12
CA ALA A 188 5.21 0.44 -14.90
C ALA A 188 6.71 0.32 -15.20
N THR A 189 7.08 -0.47 -16.21
CA THR A 189 8.48 -0.64 -16.62
C THR A 189 9.07 0.65 -17.14
N ALA A 190 8.43 1.26 -18.14
CA ALA A 190 8.91 2.52 -18.71
C ALA A 190 8.99 3.61 -17.61
N TRP A 191 8.01 3.61 -16.72
CA TRP A 191 7.94 4.53 -15.59
C TRP A 191 9.08 4.32 -14.59
N PHE A 192 9.37 3.09 -14.16
CA PHE A 192 10.50 2.80 -13.26
C PHE A 192 11.86 3.11 -13.91
N SER A 193 12.03 2.80 -15.20
CA SER A 193 13.25 3.13 -15.95
C SER A 193 13.46 4.64 -16.04
N ALA A 194 12.40 5.41 -16.35
CA ALA A 194 12.47 6.87 -16.38
C ALA A 194 12.74 7.44 -14.98
N ALA A 195 12.11 6.88 -13.94
CA ALA A 195 12.28 7.32 -12.56
C ALA A 195 13.73 7.15 -12.08
N GLU A 196 14.43 6.06 -12.42
CA GLU A 196 15.82 5.83 -12.02
C GLU A 196 16.77 6.93 -12.52
N GLU A 197 16.50 7.45 -13.72
CA GLU A 197 17.32 8.48 -14.37
C GLU A 197 17.09 9.89 -13.81
N ILE A 198 16.05 10.11 -13.00
CA ILE A 198 15.76 11.43 -12.42
C ILE A 198 16.85 11.84 -11.42
N ASP A 199 17.47 12.99 -11.68
CA ASP A 199 18.45 13.64 -10.81
C ASP A 199 18.16 15.15 -10.74
N VAL A 200 17.62 15.58 -9.59
CA VAL A 200 17.30 16.98 -9.29
C VAL A 200 18.26 17.58 -8.25
N THR A 201 19.40 16.93 -8.00
CA THR A 201 20.37 17.42 -6.99
C THR A 201 20.86 18.83 -7.30
N GLY A 202 21.04 19.17 -8.59
CA GLY A 202 21.43 20.52 -9.02
C GLY A 202 20.36 21.59 -8.77
N GLU A 203 19.13 21.19 -8.43
CA GLU A 203 18.01 22.11 -8.21
C GLU A 203 17.73 22.39 -6.74
N MET A 204 18.23 21.55 -5.83
CA MET A 204 17.88 21.58 -4.40
C MET A 204 18.20 22.93 -3.74
N SER A 205 19.32 23.56 -4.09
CA SER A 205 19.74 24.86 -3.54
C SER A 205 18.81 26.02 -3.92
N ARG A 206 17.93 25.84 -4.92
CA ARG A 206 16.94 26.84 -5.34
C ARG A 206 15.62 26.72 -4.59
N VAL A 207 15.39 25.64 -3.85
CA VAL A 207 14.16 25.43 -3.08
C VAL A 207 14.08 26.47 -1.96
N ARG A 208 13.00 27.25 -1.94
CA ARG A 208 12.71 28.25 -0.89
C ARG A 208 11.68 27.77 0.13
N ALA A 209 10.90 26.76 -0.23
CA ALA A 209 9.87 26.20 0.62
C ALA A 209 10.51 25.50 1.84
N PRO A 210 10.04 25.77 3.07
CA PRO A 210 10.44 24.99 4.23
C PRO A 210 10.22 23.50 3.98
N SER A 211 11.26 22.71 4.26
CA SER A 211 11.29 21.29 3.88
C SER A 211 11.48 20.40 5.10
N LEU A 212 10.58 19.43 5.25
CA LEU A 212 10.62 18.38 6.25
C LEU A 212 10.93 17.05 5.55
N VAL A 213 12.08 16.46 5.88
CA VAL A 213 12.47 15.12 5.45
C VAL A 213 12.17 14.15 6.58
N LEU A 214 11.46 13.08 6.25
CA LEU A 214 11.05 12.05 7.21
C LEU A 214 11.76 10.73 6.88
N HIS A 215 12.26 10.06 7.91
CA HIS A 215 12.85 8.72 7.83
C HIS A 215 12.38 7.88 9.01
N ARG A 216 12.39 6.55 8.88
CA ARG A 216 12.03 5.60 9.94
C ARG A 216 13.29 4.91 10.45
N GLN A 217 13.54 4.94 11.75
CA GLN A 217 14.80 4.46 12.35
C GLN A 217 15.14 2.99 12.01
N GLY A 218 14.12 2.15 11.85
CA GLY A 218 14.26 0.75 11.50
C GLY A 218 14.11 0.45 10.01
N GLU A 219 13.94 1.45 9.15
CA GLU A 219 13.88 1.27 7.69
C GLU A 219 15.27 0.87 7.18
N GLN A 220 15.36 -0.14 6.33
CA GLN A 220 16.63 -0.73 5.89
C GLN A 220 16.79 -0.77 4.37
N GLN A 221 15.75 -0.45 3.59
CA GLN A 221 15.78 -0.47 2.13
C GLN A 221 16.57 0.73 1.59
N ILE A 222 16.37 1.92 2.16
CA ILE A 222 17.07 3.14 1.76
C ILE A 222 17.89 3.64 2.96
N PRO A 223 19.23 3.69 2.86
CA PRO A 223 20.07 4.14 3.96
C PRO A 223 19.72 5.55 4.45
N VAL A 224 19.72 5.76 5.76
CA VAL A 224 19.44 7.06 6.39
C VAL A 224 20.32 8.20 5.85
N GLU A 225 21.52 7.89 5.36
CA GLU A 225 22.45 8.85 4.76
C GLU A 225 21.88 9.50 3.50
N VAL A 226 21.01 8.80 2.75
CA VAL A 226 20.30 9.38 1.60
C VAL A 226 19.37 10.50 2.07
N PHE A 227 18.66 10.29 3.18
CA PHE A 227 17.74 11.27 3.77
C PHE A 227 18.47 12.43 4.44
N ARG A 228 19.61 12.17 5.09
CA ARG A 228 20.48 13.22 5.64
C ARG A 228 21.00 14.13 4.53
N ARG A 229 21.54 13.57 3.44
CA ARG A 229 21.95 14.36 2.27
C ARG A 229 20.80 15.14 1.65
N LEU A 230 19.60 14.56 1.62
CA LEU A 230 18.41 15.24 1.14
C LEU A 230 18.06 16.46 2.00
N ALA A 231 18.07 16.31 3.33
CA ALA A 231 17.81 17.42 4.26
C ALA A 231 18.89 18.50 4.18
N ASP A 232 20.17 18.11 4.17
CA ASP A 232 21.32 19.02 4.13
C ASP A 232 21.39 19.82 2.82
N GLY A 233 20.97 19.21 1.69
CA GLY A 233 20.97 19.88 0.40
C GLY A 233 19.82 20.88 0.20
N LEU A 234 18.78 20.82 1.04
CA LEU A 234 17.63 21.73 0.98
C LEU A 234 17.85 22.93 1.92
N PRO A 235 17.70 24.18 1.46
CA PRO A 235 17.79 25.35 2.33
C PRO A 235 16.79 25.28 3.50
N GLY A 236 17.31 25.15 4.73
CA GLY A 236 16.48 25.00 5.92
C GLY A 236 15.75 23.64 6.01
N GLY A 237 16.24 22.63 5.29
CA GLY A 237 15.76 21.25 5.36
C GLY A 237 15.95 20.67 6.76
N ARG A 238 14.93 19.96 7.25
CA ARG A 238 14.92 19.36 8.59
C ARG A 238 14.61 17.88 8.48
N LEU A 239 15.55 17.04 8.92
CA LEU A 239 15.34 15.60 9.04
C LEU A 239 14.68 15.27 10.38
N VAL A 240 13.61 14.49 10.35
CA VAL A 240 13.00 13.86 11.54
C VAL A 240 13.02 12.35 11.36
N GLU A 241 13.70 11.67 12.30
CA GLU A 241 13.71 10.22 12.39
C GLU A 241 12.56 9.75 13.29
N LEU A 242 11.61 9.02 12.70
CA LEU A 242 10.43 8.47 13.33
C LEU A 242 10.73 7.04 13.84
N PRO A 243 10.17 6.61 14.98
CA PRO A 243 10.20 5.20 15.37
C PRO A 243 9.54 4.31 14.32
N GLY A 244 9.89 3.03 14.30
CA GLY A 244 9.32 2.05 13.38
C GLY A 244 10.21 1.77 12.18
N SER A 245 9.74 0.89 11.30
CA SER A 245 10.51 0.38 10.16
C SER A 245 9.71 0.33 8.86
N THR A 246 8.41 0.59 8.90
CA THR A 246 7.58 0.50 7.70
C THR A 246 7.98 1.60 6.71
N PRO A 247 8.32 1.25 5.44
CA PRO A 247 8.82 2.21 4.46
C PRO A 247 7.69 3.02 3.82
N THR A 248 6.64 3.34 4.58
CA THR A 248 5.50 4.18 4.19
C THR A 248 5.03 5.03 5.36
N LEU A 249 4.37 6.15 5.06
CA LEU A 249 3.63 6.90 6.08
C LEU A 249 2.22 6.33 6.26
N PHE A 250 1.65 6.61 7.42
CA PHE A 250 0.26 6.38 7.82
C PHE A 250 -0.15 4.91 8.03
N MET A 251 0.72 3.93 7.77
CA MET A 251 0.45 2.52 8.09
C MET A 251 0.89 2.16 9.51
N GLU A 252 2.03 2.69 9.94
CA GLU A 252 2.60 2.48 11.27
C GLU A 252 2.58 3.80 12.04
N ASP A 253 2.06 3.78 13.27
CA ASP A 253 1.92 4.99 14.11
C ASP A 253 1.26 6.17 13.36
N ALA A 254 0.14 5.87 12.68
CA ALA A 254 -0.54 6.80 11.78
C ALA A 254 -0.91 8.12 12.46
N ASP A 255 -1.31 8.06 13.73
CA ASP A 255 -1.67 9.26 14.51
C ASP A 255 -0.49 10.22 14.67
N ARG A 256 0.74 9.70 14.85
CA ARG A 256 1.95 10.52 14.90
C ARG A 256 2.24 11.15 13.55
N ASP A 257 2.15 10.38 12.47
CA ASP A 257 2.37 10.86 11.11
C ASP A 257 1.38 11.97 10.75
N ILE A 258 0.09 11.73 11.00
CA ILE A 258 -1.00 12.68 10.73
C ILE A 258 -0.77 13.98 11.50
N ARG A 259 -0.47 13.91 12.80
CA ARG A 259 -0.19 15.12 13.60
C ARG A 259 1.02 15.87 13.07
N LEU A 260 2.13 15.18 12.82
CA LEU A 260 3.37 15.81 12.34
C LEU A 260 3.17 16.51 10.99
N VAL A 261 2.54 15.84 10.02
CA VAL A 261 2.24 16.42 8.71
C VAL A 261 1.27 17.59 8.85
N THR A 262 0.22 17.45 9.65
CA THR A 262 -0.77 18.53 9.86
C THR A 262 -0.13 19.75 10.51
N ASP A 263 0.65 19.58 11.58
CA ASP A 263 1.29 20.69 12.31
C ASP A 263 2.30 21.41 11.43
N PHE A 264 3.09 20.67 10.66
CA PHE A 264 4.07 21.25 9.74
C PHE A 264 3.38 22.03 8.62
N VAL A 265 2.35 21.47 8.00
CA VAL A 265 1.62 22.12 6.89
C VAL A 265 0.87 23.37 7.38
N THR A 266 0.21 23.29 8.54
CA THR A 266 -0.61 24.39 9.06
C THR A 266 0.20 25.51 9.72
N SER A 267 1.30 25.17 10.42
CA SER A 267 2.00 26.12 11.29
C SER A 267 3.52 26.17 11.10
N GLY A 268 4.10 25.25 10.32
CA GLY A 268 5.56 25.11 10.18
C GLY A 268 6.28 24.61 11.43
N ARG A 269 5.52 24.28 12.49
CA ARG A 269 6.05 23.71 13.73
C ARG A 269 6.45 22.26 13.51
N LEU A 270 7.56 21.89 14.16
CA LEU A 270 7.97 20.50 14.31
C LEU A 270 7.97 20.18 15.81
N PRO A 271 7.83 18.89 16.20
CA PRO A 271 8.08 18.47 17.57
C PRO A 271 9.49 18.91 17.99
N ASP A 272 9.64 19.40 19.22
CA ASP A 272 10.96 19.73 19.75
C ASP A 272 11.84 18.48 19.74
N ALA A 273 13.08 18.62 19.27
CA ALA A 273 14.06 17.54 19.19
C ALA A 273 14.32 16.83 20.54
N GLY A 274 13.99 17.49 21.66
CA GLY A 274 14.06 16.95 23.02
C GLY A 274 12.85 16.12 23.49
N SER A 275 11.74 16.10 22.74
CA SER A 275 10.53 15.32 23.06
C SER A 275 10.53 13.92 22.43
N ALA A 276 11.61 13.54 21.73
CA ALA A 276 11.79 12.22 21.15
C ALA A 276 11.94 11.08 22.20
N SER A 277 11.97 11.41 23.50
CA SER A 277 11.72 10.46 24.59
C SER A 277 10.38 10.79 25.28
N TRP A 278 9.26 10.48 24.63
CA TRP A 278 8.00 10.29 25.35
C TRP A 278 8.04 8.89 25.95
N SER A 279 8.50 8.77 27.19
CA SER A 279 8.23 7.62 28.05
C SER A 279 6.80 7.73 28.57
N GLY A 280 5.81 7.48 27.70
CA GLY A 280 4.47 7.13 28.13
C GLY A 280 4.49 5.67 28.58
N GLU A 281 4.19 5.43 29.84
CA GLU A 281 4.17 4.11 30.48
C GLU A 281 3.47 3.05 29.62
N LEU A 282 4.25 2.08 29.13
CA LEU A 282 3.73 0.76 28.80
C LEU A 282 3.40 0.07 30.13
N GLY A 283 2.17 0.24 30.60
CA GLY A 283 1.60 -0.68 31.58
C GLY A 283 1.49 -2.08 30.95
N PRO A 284 1.93 -3.15 31.62
CA PRO A 284 1.83 -4.50 31.08
C PRO A 284 0.40 -5.02 31.30
N ASP A 285 -0.51 -4.70 30.39
CA ASP A 285 -1.67 -5.52 29.99
C ASP A 285 -2.66 -4.67 29.18
N ALA A 286 -2.75 -4.96 27.89
CA ALA A 286 -3.95 -4.68 27.10
C ALA A 286 -4.07 -5.77 26.03
N GLY A 287 -4.62 -6.91 26.44
CA GLY A 287 -5.14 -7.91 25.52
C GLY A 287 -6.24 -7.32 24.61
N PRO A 288 -6.64 -8.03 23.55
CA PRO A 288 -7.55 -7.51 22.54
C PRO A 288 -8.90 -7.16 23.17
N ALA A 289 -9.24 -5.87 23.14
CA ALA A 289 -10.52 -5.37 23.63
C ALA A 289 -11.67 -6.04 22.86
N SER A 290 -12.47 -6.79 23.61
CA SER A 290 -13.74 -7.36 23.24
C SER A 290 -14.74 -6.29 22.82
N ARG A 291 -15.39 -6.57 21.69
CA ARG A 291 -16.64 -5.99 21.19
C ARG A 291 -17.65 -5.66 22.30
N THR A 292 -18.15 -4.44 22.30
CA THR A 292 -19.55 -4.14 22.63
C THR A 292 -20.25 -3.70 21.34
N GLY A 293 -21.40 -4.32 21.08
CA GLY A 293 -22.04 -4.31 19.79
C GLY A 293 -22.78 -3.01 19.50
N GLU A 294 -22.45 -2.40 18.37
CA GLU A 294 -23.37 -1.57 17.60
C GLU A 294 -23.24 -1.97 16.13
N ARG A 295 -24.36 -2.44 15.56
CA ARG A 295 -24.46 -2.87 14.16
C ARG A 295 -24.42 -1.62 13.28
N LEU A 296 -23.34 -1.44 12.53
CA LEU A 296 -23.34 -0.56 11.36
C LEU A 296 -24.07 -1.29 10.21
N PRO A 297 -25.08 -0.69 9.56
CA PRO A 297 -25.80 -1.33 8.46
C PRO A 297 -24.95 -1.41 7.19
N ASP A 298 -25.07 -2.55 6.48
CA ASP A 298 -24.46 -2.85 5.18
C ASP A 298 -24.72 -1.73 4.15
N ALA A 299 -23.65 -1.12 3.65
CA ALA A 299 -23.67 -0.17 2.55
C ALA A 299 -23.36 -0.89 1.23
N ASP A 300 -24.23 -1.84 0.85
CA ASP A 300 -24.11 -2.62 -0.39
C ASP A 300 -25.36 -2.55 -1.29
N GLN A 301 -26.16 -1.50 -1.15
CA GLN A 301 -27.31 -1.27 -2.05
C GLN A 301 -27.39 0.19 -2.47
N ALA A 302 -26.82 0.51 -3.64
CA ALA A 302 -27.39 1.43 -4.62
C ALA A 302 -26.35 1.76 -5.69
N PHE A 303 -26.12 0.88 -6.67
CA PHE A 303 -25.65 1.27 -8.01
C PHE A 303 -25.86 0.10 -8.98
N HIS A 304 -27.12 -0.27 -9.23
CA HIS A 304 -27.53 -0.95 -10.47
C HIS A 304 -29.03 -0.72 -10.69
N SER A 305 -29.37 0.28 -11.51
CA SER A 305 -30.67 0.39 -12.14
C SER A 305 -30.48 0.69 -13.62
N GLY A 306 -31.11 -0.12 -14.45
CA GLY A 306 -31.28 0.13 -15.88
C GLY A 306 -30.72 -0.97 -16.79
N GLU A 307 -31.39 -2.12 -16.85
CA GLU A 307 -32.14 -2.55 -18.05
C GLU A 307 -32.72 -3.96 -17.84
N ARG A 308 -34.00 -4.12 -18.17
CA ARG A 308 -34.78 -5.36 -18.07
C ARG A 308 -34.78 -6.03 -19.44
N LEU A 309 -34.88 -7.37 -19.46
CA LEU A 309 -35.96 -8.11 -20.12
C LEU A 309 -35.90 -9.62 -19.79
N ALA A 310 -37.08 -10.14 -19.40
CA ALA A 310 -37.62 -11.51 -19.42
C ALA A 310 -36.67 -12.71 -19.17
N ASP A 311 -36.97 -13.66 -18.29
CA ASP A 311 -38.11 -14.57 -18.45
C ASP A 311 -38.42 -15.36 -17.17
N ALA A 312 -39.65 -15.84 -17.09
CA ALA A 312 -40.28 -16.47 -15.94
C ALA A 312 -39.93 -17.96 -15.79
N GLY A 313 -40.02 -18.48 -14.56
CA GLY A 313 -39.90 -19.93 -14.33
C GLY A 313 -39.86 -20.34 -12.86
N SER A 314 -41.00 -20.17 -12.17
CA SER A 314 -41.29 -20.74 -10.85
C SER A 314 -41.12 -22.27 -10.81
N ALA A 315 -40.63 -22.82 -9.69
CA ALA A 315 -41.43 -23.66 -8.79
C ALA A 315 -40.58 -24.37 -7.72
N SER A 316 -41.02 -24.15 -6.49
CA SER A 316 -40.69 -24.83 -5.24
C SER A 316 -41.29 -26.24 -5.16
N ARG A 317 -40.67 -27.12 -4.34
CA ARG A 317 -41.30 -27.80 -3.18
C ARG A 317 -40.44 -28.91 -2.55
N THR A 318 -40.31 -28.81 -1.21
CA THR A 318 -40.43 -29.84 -0.13
C THR A 318 -39.86 -31.25 -0.38
N GLY A 319 -39.08 -31.89 0.50
CA GLY A 319 -39.08 -31.92 1.97
C GLY A 319 -39.09 -33.40 2.43
N GLY A 320 -38.31 -33.79 3.45
CA GLY A 320 -38.38 -35.14 4.02
C GLY A 320 -37.21 -35.51 4.94
N ARG A 321 -37.51 -35.71 6.24
CA ARG A 321 -36.60 -36.11 7.33
C ARG A 321 -36.36 -37.64 7.36
N SER A 322 -35.11 -37.98 7.73
CA SER A 322 -34.45 -39.18 8.32
C SER A 322 -35.30 -40.32 8.93
N PRO A 323 -34.79 -41.56 9.23
CA PRO A 323 -33.39 -41.90 9.64
C PRO A 323 -32.82 -43.31 9.30
N GLY A 324 -31.53 -43.56 9.62
CA GLY A 324 -31.05 -44.89 10.03
C GLY A 324 -29.78 -45.45 9.37
N ALA A 325 -28.66 -45.41 10.12
CA ALA A 325 -27.56 -46.37 10.21
C ALA A 325 -26.86 -46.92 8.94
N GLY A 326 -25.58 -46.56 8.78
CA GLY A 326 -24.64 -47.20 7.87
C GLY A 326 -23.20 -46.83 8.20
N MET A 327 -22.62 -47.53 9.18
CA MET A 327 -21.19 -47.54 9.48
C MET A 327 -20.42 -47.97 8.23
N GLY A 328 -19.69 -47.06 7.61
CA GLY A 328 -18.84 -47.31 6.45
C GLY A 328 -17.60 -46.43 6.53
N ALA A 329 -16.64 -46.85 7.34
CA ALA A 329 -15.33 -46.22 7.45
C ALA A 329 -14.64 -46.21 6.08
N ARG A 330 -14.53 -45.03 5.47
CA ARG A 330 -13.56 -44.77 4.40
C ARG A 330 -12.32 -44.14 5.03
N THR A 331 -11.48 -44.97 5.63
CA THR A 331 -10.08 -44.60 5.93
C THR A 331 -9.30 -44.55 4.63
N GLY A 332 -9.39 -43.41 3.92
CA GLY A 332 -8.45 -43.09 2.86
C GLY A 332 -7.22 -42.47 3.49
N VAL A 333 -6.13 -43.23 3.64
CA VAL A 333 -4.82 -42.65 3.94
C VAL A 333 -4.48 -41.68 2.80
N PRO A 334 -4.19 -40.39 3.06
CA PRO A 334 -3.73 -39.48 2.02
C PRO A 334 -2.42 -40.03 1.41
N ARG A 335 -2.29 -39.98 0.08
CA ARG A 335 -1.16 -40.51 -0.72
C ARG A 335 0.22 -39.93 -0.37
N ASP A 336 0.27 -39.00 0.58
CA ASP A 336 1.36 -38.07 0.84
C ASP A 336 2.08 -38.36 2.18
N GLY A 337 1.65 -39.40 2.92
CA GLY A 337 2.26 -39.78 4.22
C GLY A 337 1.99 -38.82 5.38
N LEU A 338 1.10 -37.84 5.19
CA LEU A 338 0.69 -36.88 6.22
C LEU A 338 -0.27 -37.53 7.21
N THR A 339 -0.02 -37.28 8.49
CA THR A 339 -0.96 -37.58 9.57
C THR A 339 -2.18 -36.65 9.48
N ALA A 340 -3.26 -37.02 10.18
CA ALA A 340 -4.44 -36.15 10.29
C ALA A 340 -4.06 -34.76 10.81
N ARG A 341 -3.23 -34.69 11.85
CA ARG A 341 -2.77 -33.43 12.43
C ARG A 341 -1.89 -32.61 11.50
N GLU A 342 -1.00 -33.23 10.72
CA GLU A 342 -0.22 -32.52 9.70
C GLU A 342 -1.09 -32.03 8.54
N SER A 343 -2.17 -32.75 8.20
CA SER A 343 -3.15 -32.31 7.20
C SER A 343 -3.97 -31.12 7.68
N ASP A 344 -4.40 -31.13 8.95
CA ASP A 344 -5.09 -29.99 9.57
C ASP A 344 -4.17 -28.77 9.59
N VAL A 345 -2.91 -28.94 10.01
CA VAL A 345 -1.91 -27.88 9.98
C VAL A 345 -1.66 -27.38 8.55
N LEU A 346 -1.54 -28.26 7.55
CA LEU A 346 -1.38 -27.87 6.15
C LEU A 346 -2.58 -27.07 5.63
N ALA A 347 -3.80 -27.43 6.02
CA ALA A 347 -5.02 -26.70 5.63
C ALA A 347 -5.02 -25.28 6.20
N LEU A 348 -4.69 -25.13 7.49
CA LEU A 348 -4.62 -23.82 8.14
C LEU A 348 -3.45 -22.97 7.62
N VAL A 349 -2.31 -23.60 7.32
CA VAL A 349 -1.18 -22.94 6.64
C VAL A 349 -1.62 -22.39 5.28
N SER A 350 -2.40 -23.17 4.53
CA SER A 350 -2.93 -22.80 3.20
C SER A 350 -4.03 -21.74 3.27
N ALA A 351 -4.75 -21.67 4.40
CA ALA A 351 -5.70 -20.60 4.70
C ALA A 351 -5.00 -19.30 5.15
N GLY A 352 -3.71 -19.35 5.45
CA GLY A 352 -2.89 -18.19 5.82
C GLY A 352 -2.61 -18.05 7.31
N ASP A 353 -3.07 -18.97 8.16
CA ASP A 353 -3.00 -18.85 9.63
C ASP A 353 -1.54 -18.89 10.16
N SER A 354 -1.13 -17.90 10.96
CA SER A 354 0.15 -17.90 11.68
C SER A 354 0.28 -19.08 12.65
N ASN A 355 1.50 -19.40 13.11
CA ASN A 355 1.71 -20.50 14.06
C ASN A 355 0.89 -20.31 15.35
N THR A 356 0.72 -19.06 15.80
CA THR A 356 -0.10 -18.71 16.97
C THR A 356 -1.59 -18.92 16.71
N GLU A 357 -2.07 -18.62 15.50
CA GLU A 357 -3.47 -18.85 15.12
C GLU A 357 -3.77 -20.34 14.93
N ILE A 358 -2.87 -21.08 14.29
CA ILE A 358 -2.96 -22.54 14.17
C ILE A 358 -2.98 -23.18 15.56
N ALA A 359 -2.12 -22.72 16.47
CA ALA A 359 -2.07 -23.20 17.85
C ALA A 359 -3.41 -22.99 18.57
N ARG A 360 -3.97 -21.78 18.45
CA ARG A 360 -5.27 -21.41 19.00
C ARG A 360 -6.41 -22.25 18.40
N GLN A 361 -6.43 -22.44 17.08
CA GLN A 361 -7.49 -23.16 16.39
C GLN A 361 -7.45 -24.68 16.66
N LEU A 362 -6.25 -25.25 16.79
CA LEU A 362 -6.07 -26.68 17.04
C LEU A 362 -6.04 -27.05 18.53
N GLY A 363 -6.06 -26.06 19.42
CA GLY A 363 -6.01 -26.26 20.88
C GLY A 363 -4.68 -26.85 21.35
N ILE A 364 -3.56 -26.45 20.74
CA ILE A 364 -2.21 -26.96 21.03
C ILE A 364 -1.23 -25.81 21.24
N ALA A 365 -0.06 -26.09 21.82
CA ALA A 365 0.97 -25.08 22.01
C ALA A 365 1.68 -24.69 20.70
N VAL A 366 2.18 -23.46 20.60
CA VAL A 366 2.88 -22.93 19.40
C VAL A 366 4.09 -23.80 19.00
N HIS A 367 4.90 -24.23 19.97
CA HIS A 367 6.03 -25.13 19.72
C HIS A 367 5.59 -26.50 19.15
N THR A 368 4.37 -26.95 19.47
CA THR A 368 3.79 -28.18 18.90
C THR A 368 3.41 -27.96 17.44
N VAL A 369 2.90 -26.78 17.08
CA VAL A 369 2.66 -26.38 15.68
C VAL A 369 3.97 -26.35 14.90
N GLU A 370 5.02 -25.74 15.44
CA GLU A 370 6.35 -25.71 14.80
C GLU A 370 6.90 -27.11 14.56
N ARG A 371 6.71 -28.03 15.50
CA ARG A 371 7.08 -29.44 15.34
C ARG A 371 6.25 -30.13 14.25
N HIS A 372 4.95 -29.83 14.15
CA HIS A 372 4.11 -30.35 13.06
C HIS A 372 4.52 -29.78 11.69
N LEU A 373 4.85 -28.49 11.61
CA LEU A 373 5.33 -27.84 10.39
C LEU A 373 6.66 -28.43 9.91
N SER A 374 7.62 -28.63 10.82
CA SER A 374 8.91 -29.24 10.49
C SER A 374 8.75 -30.66 9.91
N ASN A 375 7.88 -31.47 10.52
CA ASN A 375 7.61 -32.82 10.01
C ASN A 375 6.82 -32.81 8.70
N LEU A 376 5.82 -31.94 8.59
CA LEU A 376 5.04 -31.70 7.37
C LEU A 376 5.97 -31.33 6.21
N TYR A 377 6.85 -30.34 6.39
CA TYR A 377 7.77 -29.85 5.35
C TYR A 377 8.70 -30.96 4.86
N ARG A 378 9.28 -31.73 5.78
CA ARG A 378 10.12 -32.88 5.44
C ARG A 378 9.37 -33.93 4.61
N LYS A 379 8.10 -34.19 4.92
CA LYS A 379 7.28 -35.19 4.23
C LYS A 379 6.87 -34.77 2.82
N ILE A 380 6.54 -33.50 2.62
CA ILE A 380 6.10 -32.97 1.31
C ILE A 380 7.26 -32.39 0.48
N GLY A 381 8.49 -32.41 1.01
CA GLY A 381 9.67 -31.83 0.36
C GLY A 381 9.65 -30.30 0.28
N ALA A 382 8.88 -29.63 1.13
CA ALA A 382 8.81 -28.17 1.16
C ALA A 382 10.02 -27.59 1.88
N ARG A 383 10.59 -26.50 1.35
CA ARG A 383 11.71 -25.77 1.98
C ARG A 383 11.23 -24.69 2.95
N GLY A 384 9.92 -24.52 3.07
CA GLY A 384 9.31 -23.56 3.97
C GLY A 384 7.81 -23.41 3.71
N ARG A 385 7.23 -22.38 4.33
CA ARG A 385 5.78 -22.16 4.37
C ARG A 385 5.18 -21.93 2.98
N ALA A 386 5.83 -21.16 2.13
CA ALA A 386 5.36 -20.88 0.76
C ALA A 386 5.30 -22.15 -0.09
N ASP A 387 6.32 -23.01 -0.03
CA ASP A 387 6.34 -24.31 -0.72
C ASP A 387 5.20 -25.22 -0.25
N ALA A 388 4.88 -25.20 1.04
CA ALA A 388 3.78 -25.97 1.61
C ALA A 388 2.40 -25.47 1.14
N VAL A 389 2.21 -24.15 1.01
CA VAL A 389 0.98 -23.57 0.45
C VAL A 389 0.84 -23.94 -1.03
N ALA A 390 1.92 -23.81 -1.82
CA ALA A 390 1.92 -24.20 -3.22
C ALA A 390 1.62 -25.70 -3.42
N TYR A 391 2.15 -26.54 -2.53
CA TYR A 391 1.84 -27.97 -2.48
C TYR A 391 0.33 -28.21 -2.25
N ALA A 392 -0.27 -27.54 -1.27
CA ALA A 392 -1.69 -27.68 -0.97
C ALA A 392 -2.60 -27.23 -2.12
N MET A 393 -2.24 -26.14 -2.82
CA MET A 393 -3.00 -25.66 -3.97
C MET A 393 -2.97 -26.63 -5.16
N ARG A 394 -1.81 -27.25 -5.43
CA ARG A 394 -1.70 -28.34 -6.43
C ARG A 394 -2.58 -29.52 -6.04
N ARG A 395 -2.52 -29.93 -4.76
CA ARG A 395 -3.35 -31.01 -4.21
C ARG A 395 -4.85 -30.76 -4.32
N MET A 396 -5.31 -29.51 -4.16
CA MET A 396 -6.72 -29.15 -4.33
C MET A 396 -7.17 -29.21 -5.80
N THR A 397 -6.27 -28.88 -6.72
CA THR A 397 -6.55 -28.88 -8.18
C THR A 397 -6.61 -30.31 -8.72
N GLU A 398 -5.70 -31.18 -8.29
CA GLU A 398 -5.66 -32.60 -8.65
C GLU A 398 -6.89 -33.38 -8.12
N ASN A 399 -7.37 -33.04 -6.92
CA ASN A 399 -8.58 -33.62 -6.35
C ASN A 399 -9.87 -33.18 -7.07
N ARG A 400 -9.90 -32.00 -7.72
CA ARG A 400 -11.06 -31.53 -8.50
C ARG A 400 -11.14 -32.15 -9.91
N GLN A 401 -10.05 -32.74 -10.40
CA GLN A 401 -10.01 -33.40 -11.72
C GLN A 401 -10.25 -34.92 -11.62
N SER A 402 -10.25 -35.48 -10.41
CA SER A 402 -10.37 -36.92 -10.15
C SER A 402 -11.73 -37.35 -9.58
N GLY A 403 -12.70 -36.43 -9.49
CA GLY A 403 -14.07 -36.68 -9.04
C GLY A 403 -15.05 -35.95 -9.94
#